data_AF-A0A497GVD8-F1
#
_entry.id   AF-A0A497GVD8-F1
#
_cell.length_a   1.000
_cell.length_b   1.000
_cell.length_c   1.000
_cell.angle_alpha   90.00
_cell.angle_beta   90.00
_cell.angle_gamma   90.00
#
_symmetry.space_group_name_H-M   'P 1'
#
loop_
_entity.id
_entity.type
_entity.pdbx_description
1 polymer ?
#
loop_
_entity_poly.entity_id
_entity_poly.type
_entity_poly.pdbx_seq_one_letter_code
_entity_poly.pdbx_strand_id
1 'polypeptide(L)'
;MGTLRDAMGYPLLRVGLIMLILALLISIAGFYRVDKSYSASGTLGEGMHYLGDDKFESEYLYHNRTLVLYSSNANLSLLQGTEMTNYTLVNREITLHPTERPVIYVFNG
;
A
#
# COMPACT_ATOMS: atom_id res chain seq x y z
N MET A 1 15.52 50.82 -11.46
CA MET A 1 15.23 49.48 -10.90
C MET A 1 14.19 48.85 -11.81
N GLY A 2 14.57 47.81 -12.58
CA GLY A 2 13.62 47.12 -13.45
C GLY A 2 12.65 46.28 -12.63
N THR A 3 11.37 46.34 -12.98
CA THR A 3 10.34 45.55 -12.30
C THR A 3 10.27 44.14 -12.88
N LEU A 4 9.71 43.19 -12.14
CA LEU A 4 9.40 41.82 -12.64
C LEU A 4 8.57 41.84 -13.92
N ARG A 5 7.75 42.89 -14.10
CA ARG A 5 6.96 43.14 -15.30
C ARG A 5 7.82 43.50 -16.51
N ASP A 6 8.90 44.26 -16.30
CA ASP A 6 9.86 44.61 -17.36
C ASP A 6 10.68 43.39 -17.79
N ALA A 7 11.03 42.52 -16.84
CA ALA A 7 11.76 41.28 -17.11
C ALA A 7 10.95 40.28 -17.97
N MET A 8 9.62 40.26 -17.85
CA MET A 8 8.73 39.42 -18.68
C MET A 8 8.61 39.90 -20.14
N GLY A 9 9.08 41.11 -20.45
CA GLY A 9 9.18 41.62 -21.82
C GLY A 9 10.29 40.94 -22.63
N TYR A 10 11.26 40.31 -21.96
CA TYR A 10 12.36 39.61 -22.64
C TYR A 10 11.94 38.20 -23.05
N PRO A 11 12.01 37.87 -24.36
CA PRO A 11 11.49 36.60 -24.88
C PRO A 11 12.22 35.38 -24.28
N LEU A 12 13.53 35.47 -24.06
CA LEU A 12 14.33 34.40 -23.45
C LEU A 12 13.91 34.10 -22.01
N LEU A 13 13.70 35.15 -21.20
CA LEU A 13 13.25 34.99 -19.80
C LEU A 13 11.85 34.38 -19.73
N ARG A 14 10.96 34.79 -20.64
CA ARG A 14 9.60 34.25 -20.72
C ARG A 14 9.60 32.75 -21.05
N VAL A 15 10.41 32.34 -22.02
CA VAL A 15 10.56 30.91 -22.38
C VAL A 15 11.16 30.12 -21.23
N GLY A 16 12.20 30.64 -20.57
CA GLY A 16 12.79 30.01 -19.39
C GLY A 16 11.80 29.80 -18.25
N LEU A 17 10.94 30.79 -17.99
CA LEU A 17 9.88 30.69 -16.98
C LEU A 17 8.84 29.62 -17.34
N ILE A 18 8.43 29.54 -18.62
CA ILE A 18 7.50 28.52 -19.10
C ILE A 18 8.11 27.12 -18.94
N MET A 19 9.39 26.95 -19.28
CA MET A 19 10.10 25.69 -19.09
C MET A 19 10.23 25.31 -17.61
N LEU A 20 10.45 26.29 -16.73
CA LEU A 20 10.48 26.06 -15.29
C LEU A 20 9.12 25.56 -14.76
N ILE A 21 8.02 26.18 -15.20
CA ILE A 21 6.66 25.76 -14.84
C ILE A 21 6.39 24.35 -15.37
N LEU A 22 6.78 24.06 -16.62
CA LEU A 22 6.62 22.74 -17.20
C LEU A 22 7.41 21.68 -16.41
N ALA A 23 8.66 21.98 -16.04
CA ALA A 23 9.48 21.10 -15.22
C ALA A 23 8.85 20.87 -13.83
N LEU A 24 8.25 21.90 -13.22
CA LEU A 24 7.54 21.78 -11.95
C LEU A 24 6.31 20.85 -12.08
N LEU A 25 5.53 20.99 -13.14
CA LEU A 25 4.37 20.11 -13.41
C LEU A 25 4.80 18.66 -13.60
N ILE A 26 5.85 18.42 -14.38
CA ILE A 26 6.41 17.07 -14.59
C ILE A 26 6.93 16.49 -13.27
N SER A 27 7.62 17.31 -12.46
CA SER A 27 8.09 16.90 -11.14
C SER A 27 6.93 16.47 -10.24
N ILE A 28 5.86 17.27 -10.14
CA ILE A 28 4.67 16.95 -9.34
C ILE A 28 4.00 15.66 -9.83
N ALA A 29 3.87 15.49 -11.15
CA ALA A 29 3.32 14.28 -11.74
C ALA A 29 4.17 13.04 -11.44
N GLY A 30 5.50 13.18 -11.40
CA GLY A 30 6.43 12.11 -11.03
C GLY A 30 6.30 11.65 -9.58
N PHE A 31 6.01 12.57 -8.65
CA PHE A 31 5.83 12.23 -7.22
C PHE A 31 4.58 11.38 -6.94
N TYR A 32 3.59 11.36 -7.83
CA TYR A 32 2.38 10.57 -7.65
C TYR A 32 2.58 9.06 -7.82
N ARG A 33 3.70 8.62 -8.41
CA ARG A 33 3.98 7.22 -8.75
C ARG A 33 4.95 6.52 -7.79
N VAL A 34 5.05 6.96 -6.54
CA VAL A 34 5.80 6.19 -5.55
C VAL A 34 4.94 4.99 -5.17
N ASP A 35 5.38 3.78 -5.50
CA ASP A 35 4.75 2.55 -5.03
C ASP A 35 4.64 2.62 -3.50
N LYS A 36 3.40 2.58 -3.01
CA LYS A 36 3.12 2.60 -1.58
C LYS A 36 2.99 1.17 -1.12
N SER A 37 3.72 0.83 -0.07
CA SER A 37 3.68 -0.49 0.54
C SER A 37 3.33 -0.37 2.01
N TYR A 38 2.44 -1.22 2.48
CA TYR A 38 2.15 -1.41 3.89
C TYR A 38 2.63 -2.80 4.30
N SER A 39 3.30 -2.89 5.44
CA SER A 39 3.73 -4.16 6.03
C SER A 39 3.42 -4.14 7.53
N ALA A 40 2.76 -5.19 8.00
CA ALA A 40 2.56 -5.44 9.43
C ALA A 40 2.91 -6.88 9.76
N SER A 41 3.50 -7.07 10.94
CA SER A 41 3.89 -8.36 11.48
C SER A 41 3.55 -8.40 12.96
N GLY A 42 3.13 -9.56 13.45
CA GLY A 42 2.81 -9.75 14.85
C GLY A 42 2.45 -11.19 15.15
N THR A 43 2.20 -11.48 16.43
CA THR A 43 1.73 -12.79 16.88
C THR A 43 0.22 -12.72 17.04
N LEU A 44 -0.48 -13.70 16.47
CA LEU A 44 -1.93 -13.84 16.61
C LEU A 44 -2.19 -14.89 17.69
N GLY A 45 -2.93 -14.52 18.73
CA GLY A 45 -3.48 -15.48 19.69
C GLY A 45 -4.84 -16.01 19.23
N GLU A 46 -5.51 -16.80 20.08
CA GLU A 46 -6.87 -17.29 19.81
C GLU A 46 -7.87 -16.14 19.60
N GLY A 47 -8.79 -16.32 18.66
CA GLY A 47 -9.83 -15.34 18.35
C GLY A 47 -9.81 -14.80 16.91
N MET A 48 -10.66 -13.80 16.67
CA MET A 48 -10.84 -13.14 15.35
C MET A 48 -9.88 -11.97 15.19
N HIS A 49 -9.16 -11.93 14.07
CA HIS A 49 -8.16 -10.91 13.75
C HIS A 49 -8.37 -10.35 12.35
N TYR A 50 -8.52 -9.04 12.26
CA TYR A 50 -8.61 -8.31 11.00
C TYR A 50 -7.21 -7.84 10.61
N LEU A 51 -6.72 -8.29 9.45
CA LEU A 51 -5.38 -7.97 8.98
C LEU A 51 -5.40 -6.84 7.96
N GLY A 52 -4.33 -6.05 7.93
CA GLY A 52 -4.20 -4.90 7.02
C GLY A 52 -4.69 -3.59 7.64
N ASP A 53 -4.57 -2.51 6.88
CA ASP A 53 -4.82 -1.14 7.34
C ASP A 53 -5.94 -0.47 6.54
N ASP A 54 -7.03 -0.09 7.20
CA ASP A 54 -8.21 0.50 6.56
C ASP A 54 -7.89 1.79 5.78
N LYS A 55 -6.95 2.58 6.29
CA LYS A 55 -6.59 3.84 5.66
C LYS A 55 -5.82 3.58 4.37
N PHE A 56 -4.85 2.68 4.38
CA PHE A 56 -4.13 2.25 3.19
C PHE A 56 -5.07 1.63 2.15
N GLU A 57 -5.97 0.75 2.57
CA GLU A 57 -6.88 0.04 1.66
C GLU A 57 -7.94 0.97 1.02
N SER A 58 -8.23 2.12 1.62
CA SER A 58 -9.16 3.13 1.08
C SER A 58 -8.49 4.20 0.21
N GLU A 59 -7.19 4.46 0.41
CA GLU A 59 -6.43 5.47 -0.34
C GLU A 59 -5.95 4.97 -1.71
N TYR A 60 -5.84 3.65 -1.91
CA TYR A 60 -5.33 3.04 -3.14
C TYR A 60 -6.37 2.10 -3.77
N LEU A 61 -6.43 2.03 -5.10
CA LEU A 61 -7.43 1.22 -5.83
C LEU A 61 -6.95 -0.21 -6.13
N TYR A 62 -5.64 -0.43 -6.14
CA TYR A 62 -5.03 -1.72 -6.48
C TYR A 62 -4.11 -2.15 -5.36
N HIS A 63 -4.27 -3.40 -4.91
CA HIS A 63 -3.51 -3.95 -3.80
C HIS A 63 -2.93 -5.29 -4.21
N ASN A 64 -1.62 -5.44 -4.02
CA ASN A 64 -0.94 -6.72 -4.13
C ASN A 64 -0.59 -7.19 -2.73
N ARG A 65 -1.36 -8.14 -2.19
CA ARG A 65 -1.24 -8.56 -0.79
C ARG A 65 -0.45 -9.87 -0.70
N THR A 66 0.41 -9.94 0.29
CA THR A 66 1.11 -11.17 0.67
C THR A 66 0.92 -11.39 2.15
N LEU A 67 0.43 -12.57 2.51
CA LEU A 67 0.21 -12.99 3.87
C LEU A 67 1.10 -14.19 4.16
N VAL A 68 1.99 -14.04 5.14
CA VAL A 68 2.87 -15.12 5.60
C VAL A 68 2.43 -15.52 7.00
N LEU A 69 2.14 -16.80 7.20
CA LEU A 69 1.73 -17.35 8.49
C LEU A 69 2.62 -18.53 8.84
N TYR A 70 3.16 -18.51 10.04
CA TYR A 70 3.94 -19.61 10.60
C TYR A 70 3.35 -20.00 11.96
N SER A 71 3.25 -21.31 12.21
CA SER A 71 2.96 -21.82 13.55
C SER A 71 3.56 -23.21 13.74
N SER A 72 3.92 -23.49 15.00
CA SER A 72 4.34 -24.82 15.42
C SER A 72 3.17 -25.82 15.49
N ASN A 73 1.99 -25.37 15.90
CA ASN A 73 0.78 -26.19 15.97
C ASN A 73 -0.47 -25.32 16.17
N ALA A 74 -1.09 -24.85 15.09
CA ALA A 74 -2.30 -24.03 15.15
C ALA A 74 -3.35 -24.48 14.14
N ASN A 75 -4.63 -24.36 14.50
CA ASN A 75 -5.72 -24.40 13.55
C ASN A 75 -6.30 -23.00 13.38
N LEU A 76 -6.52 -22.61 12.13
CA LEU A 76 -7.11 -21.32 11.80
C LEU A 76 -8.05 -21.42 10.60
N SER A 77 -9.02 -20.52 10.55
CA SER A 77 -9.83 -20.24 9.36
C SER A 77 -9.42 -18.89 8.80
N LEU A 78 -9.16 -18.85 7.51
CA LEU A 78 -8.89 -17.64 6.77
C LEU A 78 -10.12 -17.31 5.93
N LEU A 79 -10.71 -16.15 6.18
CA LEU A 79 -11.80 -15.59 5.39
C LEU A 79 -11.22 -14.53 4.44
N GLN A 80 -11.51 -14.68 3.16
CA GLN A 80 -11.19 -13.72 2.10
C GLN A 80 -12.47 -13.42 1.32
N GLY A 81 -13.05 -12.25 1.53
CA GLY A 81 -14.37 -11.94 0.98
C GLY A 81 -15.44 -12.92 1.46
N THR A 82 -15.96 -13.72 0.54
CA THR A 82 -16.97 -14.76 0.82
C THR A 82 -16.39 -16.15 1.00
N GLU A 83 -15.10 -16.36 0.70
CA GLU A 83 -14.45 -17.66 0.77
C GLU A 83 -13.79 -17.87 2.12
N MET A 84 -14.12 -18.99 2.77
CA MET A 84 -13.49 -19.41 4.02
C MET A 84 -12.69 -20.69 3.78
N THR A 85 -11.39 -20.63 4.12
CA THR A 85 -10.47 -21.77 3.99
C THR A 85 -9.86 -22.10 5.34
N ASN A 86 -9.89 -23.38 5.71
CA ASN A 86 -9.31 -23.86 6.96
C ASN A 86 -7.89 -24.35 6.77
N TYR A 87 -7.01 -23.99 7.69
CA TYR A 87 -5.61 -24.38 7.70
C TYR A 87 -5.23 -24.96 9.05
N THR A 88 -4.52 -26.09 9.00
CA THR A 88 -3.81 -26.67 10.15
C THR A 88 -2.33 -26.48 9.92
N LEU A 89 -1.67 -25.64 10.71
CA LEU A 89 -0.25 -25.35 10.62
C LEU A 89 0.51 -26.18 11.67
N VAL A 90 1.34 -27.12 11.23
CA VAL A 90 2.17 -27.94 12.12
C VAL A 90 3.63 -27.79 11.70
N ASN A 91 4.39 -27.01 12.48
CA ASN A 91 5.77 -26.60 12.21
C ASN A 91 6.00 -26.19 10.75
N ARG A 92 5.08 -25.38 10.21
CA ARG A 92 5.12 -24.97 8.81
C ARG A 92 4.76 -23.51 8.64
N GLU A 93 5.37 -22.92 7.62
CA GLU A 93 5.02 -21.62 7.08
C GLU A 93 4.13 -21.80 5.85
N ILE A 94 3.13 -20.94 5.70
CA ILE A 94 2.35 -20.80 4.47
C ILE A 94 2.44 -19.36 3.98
N THR A 95 2.55 -19.21 2.65
CA THR A 95 2.49 -17.92 1.97
C THR A 95 1.24 -17.91 1.10
N LEU A 96 0.41 -16.89 1.29
CA LEU A 96 -0.84 -16.70 0.58
C LEU A 96 -0.86 -15.33 -0.09
N HIS A 97 -1.64 -15.21 -1.17
CA HIS A 97 -1.82 -13.96 -1.91
C HIS A 97 -3.31 -13.56 -1.96
N PRO A 98 -3.85 -12.99 -0.87
CA PRO A 98 -5.27 -12.66 -0.78
C PRO A 98 -5.69 -11.60 -1.79
N THR A 99 -6.78 -11.86 -2.51
CA THR A 99 -7.42 -10.88 -3.42
C THR A 99 -8.16 -9.79 -2.66
N GLU A 100 -8.72 -10.15 -1.50
CA GLU A 100 -9.45 -9.28 -0.59
C GLU A 100 -8.75 -9.21 0.78
N ARG A 101 -9.19 -8.28 1.63
CA ARG A 101 -8.62 -8.10 2.97
C ARG A 101 -8.86 -9.36 3.81
N PRO A 102 -7.81 -10.06 4.27
CA PRO A 102 -7.97 -11.30 4.98
C PRO A 102 -8.40 -11.08 6.44
N VAL A 103 -9.30 -11.93 6.91
CA VAL A 103 -9.65 -12.07 8.33
C VAL A 103 -9.26 -13.46 8.79
N ILE A 104 -8.54 -13.56 9.90
CA ILE A 104 -8.10 -14.83 10.46
C ILE A 104 -8.87 -15.10 11.74
N TYR A 105 -9.45 -16.29 11.83
CA TYR A 105 -9.90 -16.85 13.09
C TYR A 105 -8.93 -17.93 13.55
N VAL A 106 -8.26 -17.73 14.67
CA VAL A 106 -7.39 -18.73 15.28
C VAL A 106 -8.21 -19.51 16.30
N PHE A 107 -8.39 -20.81 16.07
CA PHE A 107 -9.11 -21.68 17.00
C PHE A 107 -8.25 -22.04 18.20
N ASN A 108 -6.96 -22.31 17.96
CA ASN A 108 -5.98 -22.70 18.96
C ASN A 108 -4.55 -22.55 18.39
N GLY A 109 -3.58 -22.38 19.28
CA GLY A 109 -2.14 -22.37 18.96
C GLY A 109 -1.39 -21.14 19.46
#